data_AF-A0A3Q0DQ21-F1
#
_entry.id   AF-A0A3Q0DQ21-F1
#
_cell.length_a   1.000
_cell.length_b   1.000
_cell.length_c   1.000
_cell.angle_alpha   90.00
_cell.angle_beta   90.00
_cell.angle_gamma   90.00
#
_symmetry.space_group_name_H-M   'P 1'
#
loop_
_entity.id
_entity.type
_entity.pdbx_description
1 polymer ?
#
loop_
_entity_poly.entity_id
_entity_poly.type
_entity_poly.pdbx_seq_one_letter_code
_entity_poly.pdbx_strand_id
1 'polypeptide(L)'
;MAATQIDSLCPQVINAALTLAARPQSKVAQDNMDVFKDQWEKQVRVLTEAVDDITSVDDFLSVSENHILEDVNKCVIALQEGDVDTLDRTAGAIRGRAARVIHIINAEMENYEAGVYTEKVLEATKLLSETVMPRFAEQVEVAIEALSANVPQPFEENEFIDASRLVYDGVRDIRKAVLMIRTPEELEDDSDFEQEDYDVRSRTSVQTEDDQLIAGQSARAIMAQLPQEEKAKIAEQVEIFHQEKSKLDAEVAKWDDSGNDIIVLAKQMCMIMMEMTDFTRGKGPLKNTSDVINAAKKIAEAGSRMDKLARAVADQLDSATSLIQAAKNLMNAVVLTVKASYVASTKYQKVYGTAAVNSPVVSWKMKAPEKKPLVKREKPEEFQTRVRRGSQKKHISPVQALSEFKAMDSF
;
A
#
# COMPACT_ATOMS: atom_id res chain seq x y z
N MET A 1 -18.59 24.00 4.20
CA MET A 1 -19.54 24.58 5.20
C MET A 1 -19.17 24.20 6.63
N ALA A 2 -18.91 22.92 6.95
CA ALA A 2 -18.55 22.48 8.30
C ALA A 2 -17.30 23.19 8.88
N ALA A 3 -16.24 23.38 8.09
CA ALA A 3 -15.03 24.09 8.52
C ALA A 3 -15.32 25.54 8.97
N THR A 4 -16.10 26.29 8.18
CA THR A 4 -16.51 27.67 8.51
C THR A 4 -17.34 27.75 9.80
N GLN A 5 -18.13 26.71 10.09
CA GLN A 5 -18.89 26.63 11.33
C GLN A 5 -17.97 26.40 12.54
N ILE A 6 -16.93 25.55 12.41
CA ILE A 6 -15.90 25.40 13.46
C ILE A 6 -15.16 26.71 13.70
N ASP A 7 -14.72 27.38 12.63
CA ASP A 7 -13.98 28.66 12.75
C ASP A 7 -14.80 29.72 13.50
N SER A 8 -16.12 29.78 13.26
CA SER A 8 -17.00 30.73 13.95
C SER A 8 -17.36 30.30 15.38
N LEU A 9 -17.37 29.00 15.68
CA LEU A 9 -17.68 28.46 17.00
C LEU A 9 -16.50 28.54 17.97
N CYS A 10 -15.27 28.32 17.48
CA CYS A 10 -14.03 28.32 18.27
C CYS A 10 -13.90 29.50 19.25
N PRO A 11 -14.00 30.79 18.83
CA PRO A 11 -13.90 31.91 19.76
C PRO A 11 -15.02 31.94 20.81
N GLN A 12 -16.21 31.41 20.49
CA GLN A 12 -17.34 31.37 21.43
C GLN A 12 -17.09 30.36 22.56
N VAL A 13 -16.54 29.19 22.22
CA VAL A 13 -16.12 28.19 23.21
C VAL A 13 -15.05 28.75 24.14
N ILE A 14 -14.05 29.44 23.57
CA ILE A 14 -12.98 30.09 24.36
C ILE A 14 -13.58 31.13 25.31
N ASN A 15 -14.51 31.97 24.84
CA ASN A 15 -15.15 32.99 25.67
C ASN A 15 -16.01 32.38 26.78
N ALA A 16 -16.72 31.27 26.52
CA ALA A 16 -17.46 30.53 27.52
C ALA A 16 -16.53 29.98 28.62
N ALA A 17 -15.39 29.40 28.21
CA ALA A 17 -14.39 28.88 29.13
C ALA A 17 -13.75 29.99 29.99
N LEU A 18 -13.39 31.12 29.39
CA LEU A 18 -12.87 32.29 30.13
C LEU A 18 -13.88 32.84 31.12
N THR A 19 -15.16 32.87 30.75
CA THR A 19 -16.25 33.32 31.64
C THR A 19 -16.40 32.38 32.83
N LEU A 20 -16.36 31.07 32.59
CA LEU A 20 -16.41 30.06 33.65
C LEU A 20 -15.17 30.13 34.55
N ALA A 21 -13.97 30.29 33.99
CA ALA A 21 -12.73 30.43 34.76
C ALA A 21 -12.77 31.65 35.69
N ALA A 22 -13.35 32.77 35.23
CA ALA A 22 -13.53 33.97 36.05
C ALA A 22 -14.63 33.79 37.12
N ARG A 23 -15.61 32.91 36.91
CA ARG A 23 -16.78 32.72 37.78
C ARG A 23 -17.14 31.22 37.94
N PRO A 24 -16.28 30.41 38.58
CA PRO A 24 -16.43 28.95 38.58
C PRO A 24 -17.69 28.47 39.31
N GLN A 25 -18.19 29.25 40.28
CA GLN A 25 -19.39 28.92 41.06
C GLN A 25 -20.70 29.38 40.40
N SER A 26 -20.64 30.09 39.27
CA SER A 26 -21.83 30.58 38.59
C SER A 26 -22.48 29.46 37.80
N LYS A 27 -23.70 29.06 38.20
CA LYS A 27 -24.46 28.02 37.49
C LYS A 27 -24.70 28.37 36.02
N VAL A 28 -25.00 29.63 35.71
CA VAL A 28 -25.17 30.12 34.34
C VAL A 28 -23.89 29.97 33.51
N ALA A 29 -22.71 30.23 34.10
CA ALA A 29 -21.44 30.07 33.40
C ALA A 29 -21.11 28.58 33.17
N GLN A 30 -21.44 27.70 34.12
CA GLN A 30 -21.31 26.26 33.97
C GLN A 30 -22.23 25.74 32.85
N ASP A 31 -23.52 26.06 32.89
CA ASP A 31 -24.50 25.63 31.89
C ASP A 31 -24.15 26.15 30.49
N ASN A 32 -23.68 27.40 30.39
CA ASN A 32 -23.23 27.96 29.12
C ASN A 32 -22.00 27.24 28.58
N MET A 33 -21.04 26.87 29.44
CA MET A 33 -19.87 26.09 29.02
C MET A 33 -20.28 24.70 28.55
N ASP A 34 -21.20 24.03 29.24
CA ASP A 34 -21.70 22.70 28.84
C ASP A 34 -22.35 22.76 27.44
N VAL A 35 -23.18 23.78 27.17
CA VAL A 35 -23.78 23.97 25.84
C VAL A 35 -22.72 24.15 24.75
N PHE A 36 -21.71 24.98 24.99
CA PHE A 36 -20.65 25.20 23.99
C PHE A 36 -19.72 24.01 23.83
N LYS A 37 -19.49 23.23 24.90
CA LYS A 37 -18.76 21.97 24.84
C LYS A 37 -19.48 20.96 23.95
N ASP A 38 -20.77 20.72 24.19
CA ASP A 38 -21.58 19.79 23.39
C ASP A 38 -21.66 20.24 21.92
N GLN A 39 -21.82 21.54 21.69
CA GLN A 39 -21.85 22.10 20.35
C GLN A 39 -20.50 21.94 19.63
N TRP A 40 -19.38 22.11 20.33
CA TRP A 40 -18.05 21.91 19.80
C TRP A 40 -17.81 20.45 19.40
N GLU A 41 -18.10 19.51 20.30
CA GLU A 41 -17.96 18.07 20.04
C GLU A 41 -18.79 17.63 18.83
N LYS A 42 -20.04 18.10 18.76
CA LYS A 42 -20.92 17.83 17.61
C LYS A 42 -20.36 18.42 16.31
N GLN A 43 -19.89 19.66 16.33
CA GLN A 43 -19.42 20.32 15.11
C GLN A 43 -18.09 19.74 14.61
N VAL A 44 -17.20 19.34 15.52
CA VAL A 44 -15.98 18.59 15.20
C VAL A 44 -16.34 17.26 14.54
N ARG A 45 -17.29 16.51 15.11
CA ARG A 45 -17.79 15.26 14.51
C ARG A 45 -18.29 15.46 13.08
N VAL A 46 -19.14 16.48 12.85
CA VAL A 46 -19.66 16.80 11.51
C VAL A 46 -18.54 17.13 10.53
N LEU A 47 -17.50 17.86 10.95
CA LEU A 47 -16.35 18.12 10.08
C LEU A 47 -15.58 16.82 9.80
N THR A 48 -15.36 15.99 10.82
CA THR A 48 -14.63 14.73 10.69
C THR A 48 -15.34 13.77 9.73
N GLU A 49 -16.66 13.59 9.87
CA GLU A 49 -17.48 12.77 8.96
C GLU A 49 -17.42 13.33 7.52
N ALA A 50 -17.53 14.65 7.35
CA ALA A 50 -17.42 15.26 6.02
C ALA A 50 -16.02 15.13 5.39
N VAL A 51 -14.97 15.01 6.20
CA VAL A 51 -13.61 14.70 5.72
C VAL A 51 -13.51 13.22 5.37
N ASP A 52 -14.12 12.34 6.16
CA ASP A 52 -14.14 10.90 5.89
C ASP A 52 -14.78 10.59 4.54
N ASP A 53 -15.93 11.20 4.25
CA ASP A 53 -16.67 11.02 3.00
C ASP A 53 -15.86 11.33 1.72
N ILE A 54 -14.86 12.22 1.83
CA ILE A 54 -14.00 12.62 0.70
C ILE A 54 -12.65 11.90 0.71
N THR A 55 -12.37 11.07 1.72
CA THR A 55 -11.14 10.30 1.86
C THR A 55 -11.39 8.82 1.63
N SER A 56 -10.44 8.13 0.99
CA SER A 56 -10.54 6.69 0.78
C SER A 56 -10.30 5.94 2.09
N VAL A 57 -11.20 5.01 2.44
CA VAL A 57 -11.04 4.10 3.57
C VAL A 57 -9.75 3.29 3.45
N ASP A 58 -9.36 2.91 2.22
CA ASP A 58 -8.10 2.19 1.98
C ASP A 58 -6.87 3.01 2.36
N ASP A 59 -6.84 4.29 1.98
CA ASP A 59 -5.74 5.19 2.27
C ASP A 59 -5.69 5.50 3.77
N PHE A 60 -6.85 5.75 4.38
CA PHE A 60 -6.97 5.96 5.82
C PHE A 60 -6.45 4.74 6.60
N LEU A 61 -6.84 3.52 6.23
CA LEU A 61 -6.38 2.29 6.89
C LEU A 61 -4.88 2.08 6.72
N SER A 62 -4.35 2.28 5.51
CA SER A 62 -2.91 2.16 5.22
C SER A 62 -2.08 3.12 6.06
N VAL A 63 -2.50 4.39 6.14
CA VAL A 63 -1.83 5.41 6.95
C VAL A 63 -1.99 5.12 8.45
N SER A 64 -3.17 4.67 8.88
CA SER A 64 -3.44 4.33 10.28
C SER A 64 -2.61 3.13 10.75
N GLU A 65 -2.48 2.08 9.94
CA GLU A 65 -1.62 0.93 10.21
C GLU A 65 -0.17 1.37 10.45
N ASN A 66 0.37 2.23 9.57
CA ASN A 66 1.75 2.73 9.69
C ASN A 66 1.96 3.56 10.97
N HIS A 67 1.01 4.43 11.30
CA HIS A 67 1.11 5.22 12.53
C HIS A 67 0.93 4.37 13.79
N ILE A 68 0.06 3.36 13.78
CA ILE A 68 -0.07 2.41 14.89
C ILE A 68 1.25 1.67 15.09
N LEU A 69 1.91 1.21 14.02
CA LEU A 69 3.23 0.57 14.11
C LEU A 69 4.28 1.52 14.70
N GLU A 70 4.30 2.78 14.25
CA GLU A 70 5.22 3.80 14.78
C GLU A 70 4.94 4.09 16.26
N ASP A 71 3.68 4.28 16.63
CA ASP A 71 3.27 4.58 18.01
C ASP A 71 3.54 3.38 18.93
N VAL A 72 3.29 2.14 18.49
CA VAL A 72 3.64 0.91 19.23
C VAL A 72 5.15 0.81 19.47
N ASN A 73 5.97 1.07 18.45
CA ASN A 73 7.43 1.08 18.62
C ASN A 73 7.87 2.13 19.63
N LYS A 74 7.32 3.36 19.57
CA LYS A 74 7.61 4.42 20.55
C LYS A 74 7.15 4.04 21.96
N CYS A 75 6.00 3.38 22.08
CA CYS A 75 5.44 2.92 23.35
C CYS A 75 6.36 1.88 24.02
N VAL A 76 6.87 0.92 23.25
CA VAL A 76 7.83 -0.10 23.73
C VAL A 76 9.19 0.52 24.09
N ILE A 77 9.68 1.50 23.31
CA ILE A 77 10.92 2.21 23.65
C ILE A 77 10.75 2.99 24.96
N ALA A 78 9.63 3.73 25.12
CA ALA A 78 9.35 4.48 26.34
C ALA A 78 9.29 3.58 27.58
N LEU A 79 8.73 2.37 27.43
CA LEU A 79 8.74 1.35 28.47
C LEU A 79 10.18 0.96 28.87
N GLN A 80 11.03 0.64 27.89
CA GLN A 80 12.43 0.24 28.12
C GLN A 80 13.28 1.35 28.74
N GLU A 81 12.97 2.60 28.41
CA GLU A 81 13.63 3.79 28.97
C GLU A 81 13.07 4.20 30.34
N GLY A 82 11.94 3.60 30.78
CA GLY A 82 11.24 3.97 32.01
C GLY A 82 10.57 5.35 31.95
N ASP A 83 10.29 5.86 30.75
CA ASP A 83 9.63 7.16 30.54
C ASP A 83 8.10 7.01 30.60
N VAL A 84 7.55 7.18 31.80
CA VAL A 84 6.10 7.06 32.08
C VAL A 84 5.27 8.08 31.31
N ASP A 85 5.76 9.32 31.16
CA ASP A 85 5.01 10.39 30.48
C ASP A 85 4.87 10.09 28.98
N THR A 86 5.96 9.64 28.35
CA THR A 86 5.91 9.24 26.94
C THR A 86 5.12 7.95 26.76
N LEU A 87 5.20 7.00 27.70
CA LEU A 87 4.43 5.76 27.67
C LEU A 87 2.92 6.05 27.68
N ASP A 88 2.42 6.84 28.64
CA ASP A 88 0.98 7.17 28.70
C ASP A 88 0.51 7.95 27.47
N ARG A 89 1.30 8.93 27.02
CA ARG A 89 0.97 9.72 25.82
C ARG A 89 0.89 8.88 24.56
N THR A 90 1.85 7.97 24.35
CA THR A 90 1.88 7.10 23.17
C THR A 90 0.78 6.05 23.23
N ALA A 91 0.53 5.46 24.41
CA ALA A 91 -0.62 4.57 24.62
C ALA A 91 -1.96 5.28 24.40
N GLY A 92 -2.10 6.54 24.80
CA GLY A 92 -3.25 7.39 24.50
C GLY A 92 -3.47 7.58 22.99
N ALA A 93 -2.39 7.85 22.25
CA ALA A 93 -2.44 7.97 20.78
C ALA A 93 -2.86 6.66 20.11
N ILE A 94 -2.31 5.53 20.54
CA ILE A 94 -2.69 4.19 20.06
C ILE A 94 -4.17 3.93 20.30
N ARG A 95 -4.66 4.17 21.54
CA ARG A 95 -6.08 4.03 21.89
C ARG A 95 -6.98 4.88 21.01
N GLY A 96 -6.63 6.16 20.83
CA GLY A 96 -7.39 7.09 20.00
C GLY A 96 -7.44 6.65 18.52
N ARG A 97 -6.30 6.23 17.95
CA ARG A 97 -6.22 5.77 16.56
C ARG A 97 -6.95 4.45 16.34
N ALA A 98 -6.82 3.47 17.25
CA ALA A 98 -7.54 2.20 17.16
C ALA A 98 -9.05 2.42 17.24
N ALA A 99 -9.53 3.23 18.18
CA ALA A 99 -10.93 3.60 18.29
C ALA A 99 -11.44 4.31 17.01
N ARG A 100 -10.60 5.17 16.42
CA ARG A 100 -10.92 5.86 15.17
C ARG A 100 -11.02 4.90 13.98
N VAL A 101 -10.12 3.92 13.88
CA VAL A 101 -10.20 2.85 12.87
C VAL A 101 -11.50 2.09 13.00
N ILE A 102 -11.84 1.64 14.22
CA ILE A 102 -13.10 0.91 14.47
C ILE A 102 -14.32 1.77 14.07
N HIS A 103 -14.32 3.05 14.42
CA HIS A 103 -15.41 3.95 14.08
C HIS A 103 -15.62 4.10 12.57
N ILE A 104 -14.54 4.35 11.81
CA ILE A 104 -14.63 4.49 10.34
C ILE A 104 -15.11 3.20 9.71
N ILE A 105 -14.55 2.06 10.11
CA ILE A 105 -14.88 0.79 9.49
C ILE A 105 -16.30 0.37 9.81
N ASN A 106 -16.78 0.56 11.04
CA ASN A 106 -18.18 0.27 11.35
C ASN A 106 -19.13 1.16 10.53
N ALA A 107 -18.86 2.46 10.43
CA ALA A 107 -19.66 3.38 9.62
C ALA A 107 -19.61 3.04 8.11
N GLU A 108 -18.44 2.63 7.60
CA GLU A 108 -18.29 2.18 6.22
C GLU A 108 -19.07 0.89 5.97
N MET A 109 -19.04 -0.08 6.89
CA MET A 109 -19.77 -1.34 6.76
C MET A 109 -21.30 -1.15 6.75
N GLU A 110 -21.83 -0.08 7.35
CA GLU A 110 -23.26 0.29 7.26
C GLU A 110 -23.71 0.62 5.83
N ASN A 111 -22.78 0.93 4.91
CA ASN A 111 -23.07 1.20 3.50
C ASN A 111 -23.22 -0.08 2.64
N TYR A 112 -22.96 -1.26 3.20
CA TYR A 112 -23.01 -2.56 2.50
C TYR A 112 -24.17 -3.40 3.01
N GLU A 113 -24.68 -4.30 2.16
CA GLU A 113 -25.64 -5.32 2.60
C GLU A 113 -24.97 -6.33 3.54
N ALA A 114 -25.72 -6.75 4.56
CA ALA A 114 -25.24 -7.74 5.51
C ALA A 114 -24.93 -9.08 4.81
N GLY A 115 -23.75 -9.61 5.05
CA GLY A 115 -23.27 -10.87 4.49
C GLY A 115 -21.83 -11.18 4.92
N VAL A 116 -21.27 -12.25 4.36
CA VAL A 116 -19.96 -12.83 4.73
C VAL A 116 -18.84 -11.77 4.79
N TYR A 117 -18.85 -10.81 3.86
CA TYR A 117 -17.89 -9.72 3.86
C TYR A 117 -18.03 -8.82 5.10
N THR A 118 -19.21 -8.25 5.31
CA THR A 118 -19.48 -7.35 6.44
C THR A 118 -19.26 -8.06 7.77
N GLU A 119 -19.67 -9.33 7.88
CA GLU A 119 -19.47 -10.13 9.09
C GLU A 119 -17.98 -10.32 9.39
N LYS A 120 -17.17 -10.69 8.40
CA LYS A 120 -15.73 -10.88 8.57
C LYS A 120 -15.00 -9.60 8.98
N VAL A 121 -15.38 -8.47 8.39
CA VAL A 121 -14.82 -7.16 8.75
C VAL A 121 -15.24 -6.77 10.17
N LEU A 122 -16.53 -6.92 10.50
CA LEU A 122 -17.06 -6.58 11.82
C LEU A 122 -16.55 -7.52 12.92
N GLU A 123 -16.24 -8.78 12.61
CA GLU A 123 -15.60 -9.70 13.55
C GLU A 123 -14.18 -9.23 13.88
N ALA A 124 -13.42 -8.80 12.88
CA ALA A 124 -12.08 -8.23 13.08
C ALA A 124 -12.14 -6.93 13.90
N THR A 125 -13.10 -6.03 13.64
CA THR A 125 -13.26 -4.80 14.45
C THR A 125 -13.71 -5.12 15.88
N LYS A 126 -14.56 -6.12 16.07
CA LYS A 126 -14.98 -6.59 17.40
C LYS A 126 -13.83 -7.20 18.18
N LEU A 127 -12.99 -8.03 17.55
CA LEU A 127 -11.80 -8.60 18.18
C LEU A 127 -10.83 -7.51 18.65
N LEU A 128 -10.58 -6.50 17.80
CA LEU A 128 -9.73 -5.36 18.17
C LEU A 128 -10.32 -4.60 19.36
N SER A 129 -11.61 -4.25 19.31
CA SER A 129 -12.26 -3.40 20.30
C SER A 129 -12.54 -4.08 21.65
N GLU A 130 -12.99 -5.35 21.64
CA GLU A 130 -13.45 -6.04 22.85
C GLU A 130 -12.38 -6.92 23.50
N THR A 131 -11.33 -7.30 22.77
CA THR A 131 -10.29 -8.21 23.29
C THR A 131 -8.91 -7.57 23.30
N VAL A 132 -8.44 -7.08 22.15
CA VAL A 132 -7.06 -6.60 22.01
C VAL A 132 -6.85 -5.27 22.74
N MET A 133 -7.71 -4.28 22.53
CA MET A 133 -7.56 -2.95 23.14
C MET A 133 -7.71 -2.96 24.66
N PRO A 134 -8.66 -3.71 25.28
CA PRO A 134 -8.73 -3.83 26.73
C PRO A 134 -7.47 -4.46 27.33
N ARG A 135 -6.95 -5.53 26.71
CA ARG A 135 -5.70 -6.17 27.17
C ARG A 135 -4.51 -5.22 27.06
N PHE A 136 -4.40 -4.47 25.97
CA PHE A 136 -3.36 -3.45 25.83
C PHE A 136 -3.48 -2.36 26.89
N ALA A 137 -4.70 -1.87 27.17
CA ALA A 137 -4.93 -0.86 28.20
C ALA A 137 -4.54 -1.36 29.61
N GLU A 138 -4.91 -2.58 29.96
CA GLU A 138 -4.51 -3.22 31.22
C GLU A 138 -2.99 -3.30 31.36
N GLN A 139 -2.28 -3.74 30.30
CA GLN A 139 -0.82 -3.85 30.32
C GLN A 139 -0.15 -2.47 30.43
N VAL A 140 -0.71 -1.43 29.82
CA VAL A 140 -0.25 -0.04 29.99
C VAL A 140 -0.44 0.44 31.42
N GLU A 141 -1.59 0.18 32.04
CA GLU A 141 -1.83 0.54 33.44
C GLU A 141 -0.85 -0.17 34.37
N VAL A 142 -0.66 -1.47 34.22
CA VAL A 142 0.31 -2.26 35.01
C VAL A 142 1.73 -1.74 34.85
N ALA A 143 2.16 -1.45 33.62
CA ALA A 143 3.48 -0.90 33.35
C ALA A 143 3.69 0.48 34.00
N ILE A 144 2.71 1.37 33.86
CA ILE A 144 2.75 2.72 34.47
C ILE A 144 2.80 2.62 36.00
N GLU A 145 1.99 1.75 36.61
CA GLU A 145 1.99 1.54 38.06
C GLU A 145 3.33 0.99 38.56
N ALA A 146 3.91 0.02 37.84
CA ALA A 146 5.19 -0.58 38.20
C ALA A 146 6.37 0.41 38.09
N LEU A 147 6.35 1.26 37.06
CA LEU A 147 7.37 2.30 36.83
C LEU A 147 7.21 3.52 37.76
N SER A 148 5.98 3.87 38.13
CA SER A 148 5.69 5.00 39.02
C SER A 148 5.87 4.66 40.50
N ALA A 149 6.01 3.38 40.85
CA ALA A 149 6.24 2.96 42.21
C ALA A 149 7.61 3.45 42.73
N ASN A 150 7.65 3.92 43.98
CA ASN A 150 8.89 4.34 44.65
C ASN A 150 9.96 3.22 44.73
N VAL A 151 9.53 1.96 44.64
CA VAL A 151 10.40 0.79 44.51
C VAL A 151 10.04 0.13 43.18
N PRO A 152 10.98 -0.02 42.23
CA PRO A 152 10.71 -0.65 40.94
C PRO A 152 10.12 -2.05 41.15
N GLN A 153 8.87 -2.23 40.71
CA GLN A 153 8.21 -3.52 40.74
C GLN A 153 8.61 -4.30 39.48
N PRO A 154 8.96 -5.59 39.60
CA PRO A 154 9.15 -6.43 38.43
C PRO A 154 7.80 -6.58 37.72
N PHE A 155 7.76 -6.21 36.44
CA PHE A 155 6.61 -6.46 35.58
C PHE A 155 7.07 -7.22 34.33
N GLU A 156 6.15 -7.94 33.69
CA GLU A 156 6.48 -8.82 32.59
C GLU A 156 6.49 -8.07 31.25
N GLU A 157 7.65 -7.50 30.89
CA GLU A 157 7.83 -6.73 29.64
C GLU A 157 7.37 -7.49 28.38
N ASN A 158 7.52 -8.82 28.35
CA ASN A 158 7.11 -9.63 27.22
C ASN A 158 5.59 -9.61 27.00
N GLU A 159 4.79 -9.63 28.07
CA GLU A 159 3.33 -9.55 27.94
C GLU A 159 2.88 -8.19 27.39
N PHE A 160 3.56 -7.12 27.80
CA PHE A 160 3.32 -5.78 27.27
C PHE A 160 3.66 -5.69 25.79
N ILE A 161 4.83 -6.21 25.39
CA ILE A 161 5.29 -6.20 23.99
C ILE A 161 4.31 -7.01 23.13
N ASP A 162 3.88 -8.18 23.60
CA ASP A 162 2.91 -9.02 22.91
C ASP A 162 1.55 -8.32 22.78
N ALA A 163 1.04 -7.69 23.86
CA ALA A 163 -0.21 -6.94 23.82
C ALA A 163 -0.13 -5.75 22.85
N SER A 164 1.00 -5.03 22.83
CA SER A 164 1.23 -3.90 21.92
C SER A 164 1.29 -4.36 20.45
N ARG A 165 1.94 -5.49 20.19
CA ARG A 165 2.00 -6.10 18.85
C ARG A 165 0.60 -6.52 18.37
N LEU A 166 -0.22 -7.08 19.24
CA LEU A 166 -1.59 -7.47 18.90
C LEU A 166 -2.44 -6.28 18.43
N VAL A 167 -2.19 -5.06 18.91
CA VAL A 167 -2.88 -3.86 18.40
C VAL A 167 -2.55 -3.62 16.93
N TYR A 168 -1.27 -3.67 16.57
CA TYR A 168 -0.84 -3.55 15.18
C TYR A 168 -1.42 -4.66 14.30
N ASP A 169 -1.31 -5.92 14.76
CA ASP A 169 -1.82 -7.08 14.02
C ASP A 169 -3.35 -7.00 13.85
N GLY A 170 -4.09 -6.56 14.87
CA GLY A 170 -5.54 -6.36 14.80
C GLY A 170 -5.97 -5.28 13.79
N VAL A 171 -5.28 -4.13 13.77
CA VAL A 171 -5.53 -3.09 12.76
C VAL A 171 -5.19 -3.58 11.35
N ARG A 172 -4.09 -4.33 11.21
CA ARG A 172 -3.67 -4.94 9.95
C ARG A 172 -4.68 -5.97 9.45
N ASP A 173 -5.26 -6.77 10.34
CA ASP A 173 -6.24 -7.79 9.97
C ASP A 173 -7.58 -7.17 9.58
N ILE A 174 -8.00 -6.07 10.21
CA ILE A 174 -9.13 -5.26 9.73
C ILE A 174 -8.85 -4.78 8.29
N ARG A 175 -7.66 -4.22 8.04
CA ARG A 175 -7.29 -3.77 6.69
C ARG A 175 -7.32 -4.91 5.67
N LYS A 176 -6.78 -6.09 6.00
CA LYS A 176 -6.87 -7.27 5.13
C LYS A 176 -8.32 -7.69 4.89
N ALA A 177 -9.15 -7.71 5.92
CA ALA A 177 -10.57 -8.08 5.79
C ALA A 177 -11.31 -7.13 4.85
N VAL A 178 -11.10 -5.82 5.01
CA VAL A 178 -11.67 -4.78 4.13
C VAL A 178 -11.18 -4.96 2.68
N LEU A 179 -9.91 -5.27 2.48
CA LEU A 179 -9.32 -5.51 1.17
C LEU A 179 -9.70 -6.86 0.54
N MET A 180 -10.19 -7.83 1.33
CA MET A 180 -10.62 -9.15 0.87
C MET A 180 -11.95 -9.15 0.10
N ILE A 181 -12.51 -7.98 -0.20
CA ILE A 181 -13.71 -7.81 -1.05
C ILE A 181 -13.46 -8.07 -2.57
N ARG A 182 -12.59 -9.03 -2.89
CA ARG A 182 -12.53 -9.70 -4.20
C ARG A 182 -12.16 -11.16 -3.93
N THR A 183 -13.02 -12.16 -3.84
CA THR A 183 -14.42 -12.42 -4.21
C THR A 183 -14.92 -13.55 -3.28
N PRO A 184 -16.20 -13.54 -2.82
CA PRO A 184 -16.80 -14.76 -2.22
C PRO A 184 -17.87 -15.47 -3.06
N GLU A 185 -18.33 -14.89 -4.17
CA GLU A 185 -19.49 -15.43 -4.94
C GLU A 185 -19.13 -16.49 -6.00
N GLU A 186 -17.86 -16.88 -6.17
CA GLU A 186 -17.44 -17.93 -7.12
C GLU A 186 -17.00 -19.25 -6.46
N LEU A 187 -17.08 -19.34 -5.11
CA LEU A 187 -16.61 -20.53 -4.36
C LEU A 187 -17.72 -21.51 -3.96
N GLU A 188 -18.95 -21.32 -4.46
CA GLU A 188 -20.07 -22.24 -4.23
C GLU A 188 -20.81 -22.58 -5.54
N ASP A 189 -20.15 -23.26 -6.49
CA ASP A 189 -20.86 -24.16 -7.42
C ASP A 189 -19.93 -25.23 -8.02
N ASP A 190 -19.25 -25.99 -7.15
CA ASP A 190 -18.59 -27.25 -7.50
C ASP A 190 -19.48 -28.42 -7.04
N SER A 191 -20.59 -28.64 -7.75
CA SER A 191 -21.23 -29.96 -7.80
C SER A 191 -21.82 -30.24 -9.19
N ASP A 192 -21.00 -30.89 -10.01
CA ASP A 192 -21.35 -31.82 -11.10
C ASP A 192 -22.85 -31.97 -11.43
N PHE A 193 -23.28 -31.44 -12.58
CA PHE A 193 -24.21 -32.16 -13.45
C PHE A 193 -23.88 -31.90 -14.92
N GLU A 194 -23.83 -33.00 -15.65
CA GLU A 194 -23.34 -33.16 -17.00
C GLU A 194 -24.11 -32.35 -18.05
N GLN A 195 -23.37 -31.86 -19.05
CA GLN A 195 -23.69 -31.90 -20.50
C GLN A 195 -25.11 -31.51 -20.96
N GLU A 196 -25.25 -30.35 -21.61
CA GLU A 196 -25.97 -30.20 -22.90
C GLU A 196 -25.86 -28.78 -23.51
N ASP A 197 -25.36 -28.75 -24.76
CA ASP A 197 -25.57 -27.84 -25.88
C ASP A 197 -25.66 -26.28 -25.76
N TYR A 198 -24.70 -25.65 -26.45
CA TYR A 198 -24.84 -24.49 -27.35
C TYR A 198 -26.08 -23.57 -27.18
N ASP A 199 -25.90 -22.43 -26.49
CA ASP A 199 -26.27 -21.10 -26.99
C ASP A 199 -25.79 -19.99 -26.02
N VAL A 200 -24.63 -19.38 -26.30
CA VAL A 200 -24.18 -18.18 -25.58
C VAL A 200 -24.93 -16.96 -26.12
N ARG A 201 -26.17 -16.78 -25.64
CA ARG A 201 -26.84 -15.49 -25.63
C ARG A 201 -26.75 -14.90 -24.23
N SER A 202 -25.81 -13.97 -24.04
CA SER A 202 -25.72 -13.18 -22.82
C SER A 202 -27.03 -12.48 -22.51
N ARG A 203 -27.70 -12.95 -21.45
CA ARG A 203 -28.82 -12.28 -20.80
C ARG A 203 -28.28 -11.30 -19.78
N THR A 204 -27.98 -10.08 -20.22
CA THR A 204 -27.77 -8.94 -19.32
C THR A 204 -28.47 -7.71 -19.90
N SER A 205 -29.80 -7.69 -19.77
CA SER A 205 -30.53 -6.43 -19.68
C SER A 205 -31.21 -6.38 -18.33
N VAL A 206 -30.55 -5.77 -17.36
CA VAL A 206 -31.30 -5.20 -16.23
C VAL A 206 -32.13 -4.07 -16.84
N GLN A 207 -33.45 -4.26 -16.86
CA GLN A 207 -34.40 -3.21 -17.22
C GLN A 207 -34.39 -2.20 -16.08
N THR A 208 -33.61 -1.13 -16.21
CA THR A 208 -33.81 0.08 -15.41
C THR A 208 -34.90 0.92 -16.09
N GLU A 209 -35.99 1.17 -15.36
CA GLU A 209 -37.23 1.82 -15.82
C GLU A 209 -37.10 3.32 -16.19
N ASP A 210 -35.91 3.81 -16.54
CA ASP A 210 -35.70 5.20 -16.97
C ASP A 210 -34.77 5.26 -18.21
N ASP A 211 -35.31 4.85 -19.35
CA ASP A 211 -34.71 5.15 -20.65
C ASP A 211 -34.82 6.67 -20.91
N GLN A 212 -33.79 7.43 -20.50
CA GLN A 212 -33.65 8.84 -20.89
C GLN A 212 -33.41 8.93 -22.41
N LEU A 213 -34.51 8.95 -23.17
CA LEU A 213 -34.51 9.15 -24.61
C LEU A 213 -34.11 10.59 -24.94
N ILE A 214 -33.11 10.76 -25.79
CA ILE A 214 -32.71 12.08 -26.31
C ILE A 214 -33.55 12.31 -27.57
N ALA A 215 -34.46 13.28 -27.53
CA ALA A 215 -35.37 13.59 -28.64
C ALA A 215 -36.16 12.38 -29.18
N GLY A 216 -36.54 11.45 -28.30
CA GLY A 216 -37.34 10.26 -28.66
C GLY A 216 -36.54 9.09 -29.26
N GLN A 217 -35.20 9.17 -29.30
CA GLN A 217 -34.31 8.10 -29.74
C GLN A 217 -33.27 7.76 -28.66
N SER A 218 -32.77 6.54 -28.65
CA SER A 218 -31.64 6.17 -27.79
C SER A 218 -30.35 6.84 -28.27
N ALA A 219 -29.42 7.12 -27.37
CA ALA A 219 -28.15 7.74 -27.74
C ALA A 219 -27.38 6.91 -28.80
N ARG A 220 -27.45 5.57 -28.73
CA ARG A 220 -26.88 4.67 -29.76
C ARG A 220 -27.54 4.87 -31.13
N ALA A 221 -28.87 5.06 -31.19
CA ALA A 221 -29.59 5.28 -32.44
C ALA A 221 -29.19 6.60 -33.10
N ILE A 222 -28.92 7.64 -32.30
CA ILE A 222 -28.37 8.91 -32.77
C ILE A 222 -26.97 8.71 -33.36
N MET A 223 -26.08 7.95 -32.69
CA MET A 223 -24.76 7.61 -33.21
C MET A 223 -24.82 6.83 -34.54
N ALA A 224 -25.80 5.95 -34.70
CA ALA A 224 -26.01 5.21 -35.96
C ALA A 224 -26.45 6.12 -37.13
N GLN A 225 -27.05 7.27 -36.84
CA GLN A 225 -27.59 8.21 -37.83
C GLN A 225 -26.63 9.37 -38.17
N LEU A 226 -25.42 9.40 -37.60
CA LEU A 226 -24.43 10.44 -37.88
C LEU A 226 -24.14 10.63 -39.38
N PRO A 227 -23.77 11.86 -39.81
CA PRO A 227 -23.33 12.14 -41.16
C PRO A 227 -22.16 11.25 -41.61
N GLN A 228 -22.07 10.97 -42.91
CA GLN A 228 -21.06 10.05 -43.45
C GLN A 228 -19.63 10.51 -43.20
N GLU A 229 -19.38 11.83 -43.19
CA GLU A 229 -18.06 12.40 -42.89
C GLU A 229 -17.63 12.12 -41.44
N GLU A 230 -18.55 12.23 -40.48
CA GLU A 230 -18.27 11.95 -39.06
C GLU A 230 -18.11 10.45 -38.81
N LYS A 231 -18.92 9.61 -39.47
CA LYS A 231 -18.75 8.15 -39.45
C LYS A 231 -17.41 7.71 -40.00
N ALA A 232 -16.89 8.36 -41.04
CA ALA A 232 -15.57 8.07 -41.59
C ALA A 232 -14.46 8.39 -40.58
N LYS A 233 -14.54 9.53 -39.87
CA LYS A 233 -13.59 9.90 -38.80
C LYS A 233 -13.64 8.92 -37.63
N ILE A 234 -14.84 8.51 -37.21
CA ILE A 234 -15.00 7.50 -36.15
C ILE A 234 -14.40 6.16 -36.60
N ALA A 235 -14.66 5.73 -37.83
CA ALA A 235 -14.12 4.47 -38.36
C ALA A 235 -12.58 4.45 -38.38
N GLU A 236 -11.93 5.56 -38.72
CA GLU A 236 -10.47 5.68 -38.68
C GLU A 236 -9.93 5.54 -37.25
N GLN A 237 -10.55 6.19 -36.26
CA GLN A 237 -10.15 6.08 -34.85
C GLN A 237 -10.38 4.66 -34.28
N VAL A 238 -11.48 4.03 -34.67
CA VAL A 238 -11.79 2.64 -34.28
C VAL A 238 -10.74 1.67 -34.83
N GLU A 239 -10.25 1.89 -36.05
CA GLU A 239 -9.19 1.05 -36.64
C GLU A 239 -7.88 1.16 -35.86
N ILE A 240 -7.49 2.38 -35.45
CA ILE A 240 -6.33 2.60 -34.58
C ILE A 240 -6.51 1.86 -33.25
N PHE A 241 -7.70 1.93 -32.66
CA PHE A 241 -8.02 1.19 -31.44
C PHE A 241 -7.92 -0.33 -31.62
N HIS A 242 -8.41 -0.88 -32.73
CA HIS A 242 -8.28 -2.31 -33.03
C HIS A 242 -6.83 -2.78 -33.15
N GLN A 243 -5.92 -1.92 -33.64
CA GLN A 243 -4.49 -2.22 -33.67
C GLN A 243 -3.91 -2.35 -32.26
N GLU A 244 -4.24 -1.42 -31.35
CA GLU A 244 -3.80 -1.51 -29.95
C GLU A 244 -4.41 -2.71 -29.23
N LYS A 245 -5.70 -3.00 -29.49
CA LYS A 245 -6.38 -4.20 -28.96
C LYS A 245 -5.69 -5.48 -29.40
N SER A 246 -5.26 -5.56 -30.67
CA SER A 246 -4.55 -6.74 -31.19
C SER A 246 -3.20 -6.96 -30.49
N LYS A 247 -2.51 -5.90 -30.09
CA LYS A 247 -1.27 -6.00 -29.30
C LYS A 247 -1.57 -6.51 -27.89
N LEU A 248 -2.64 -6.02 -27.26
CA LEU A 248 -3.06 -6.48 -25.93
C LEU A 248 -3.44 -7.96 -25.96
N ASP A 249 -4.22 -8.40 -26.94
CA ASP A 249 -4.59 -9.81 -27.12
C ASP A 249 -3.35 -10.72 -27.28
N ALA A 250 -2.40 -10.30 -28.12
CA ALA A 250 -1.17 -11.05 -28.35
C ALA A 250 -0.30 -11.16 -27.10
N GLU A 251 -0.35 -10.16 -26.20
CA GLU A 251 0.36 -10.21 -24.93
C GLU A 251 -0.36 -11.11 -23.93
N VAL A 252 -1.66 -10.91 -23.77
CA VAL A 252 -2.51 -11.66 -22.83
C VAL A 252 -2.56 -13.15 -23.17
N ALA A 253 -2.55 -13.52 -24.46
CA ALA A 253 -2.57 -14.92 -24.90
C ALA A 253 -1.33 -15.74 -24.51
N LYS A 254 -0.24 -15.09 -24.05
CA LYS A 254 0.96 -15.78 -23.56
C LYS A 254 0.79 -16.36 -22.16
N TRP A 255 -0.23 -15.92 -21.43
CA TRP A 255 -0.41 -16.17 -20.02
C TRP A 255 -1.69 -16.96 -19.76
N ASP A 256 -1.59 -17.94 -18.87
CA ASP A 256 -2.76 -18.61 -18.28
C ASP A 256 -3.44 -17.63 -17.32
N ASP A 257 -4.77 -17.58 -17.37
CA ASP A 257 -5.60 -16.72 -16.53
C ASP A 257 -6.06 -17.41 -15.24
N SER A 258 -5.82 -18.72 -15.11
CA SER A 258 -6.09 -19.48 -13.88
C SER A 258 -5.26 -18.93 -12.71
N GLY A 259 -5.90 -18.16 -11.82
CA GLY A 259 -5.26 -17.53 -10.67
C GLY A 259 -4.41 -16.30 -11.00
N ASN A 260 -4.59 -15.68 -12.18
CA ASN A 260 -3.91 -14.44 -12.56
C ASN A 260 -4.90 -13.30 -12.81
N ASP A 261 -5.33 -12.67 -11.73
CA ASP A 261 -6.30 -11.58 -11.75
C ASP A 261 -5.88 -10.39 -12.61
N ILE A 262 -4.58 -10.13 -12.78
CA ILE A 262 -4.09 -9.04 -13.64
C ILE A 262 -4.50 -9.32 -15.11
N ILE A 263 -4.37 -10.57 -15.55
CA ILE A 263 -4.74 -10.99 -16.90
C ILE A 263 -6.26 -10.99 -17.08
N VAL A 264 -7.01 -11.47 -16.09
CA VAL A 264 -8.49 -11.44 -16.08
C VAL A 264 -9.00 -10.00 -16.18
N LEU A 265 -8.47 -9.10 -15.35
CA LEU A 265 -8.84 -7.68 -15.37
C LEU A 265 -8.48 -7.01 -16.70
N ALA A 266 -7.33 -7.34 -17.29
CA ALA A 266 -6.95 -6.81 -18.60
C ALA A 266 -7.94 -7.24 -19.70
N LYS A 267 -8.36 -8.52 -19.70
CA LYS A 267 -9.41 -9.03 -20.62
C LYS A 267 -10.76 -8.34 -20.39
N GLN A 268 -11.17 -8.19 -19.12
CA GLN A 268 -12.43 -7.53 -18.76
C GLN A 268 -12.44 -6.06 -19.20
N MET A 269 -11.39 -5.29 -18.92
CA MET A 269 -11.26 -3.89 -19.35
C MET A 269 -11.27 -3.79 -20.87
N CYS A 270 -10.60 -4.69 -21.58
CA CYS A 270 -10.61 -4.75 -23.05
C CYS A 270 -12.02 -4.97 -23.61
N MET A 271 -12.78 -5.89 -23.01
CA MET A 271 -14.17 -6.17 -23.41
C MET A 271 -15.06 -4.94 -23.25
N ILE A 272 -14.98 -4.24 -22.12
CA ILE A 272 -15.80 -3.04 -21.89
C ILE A 272 -15.39 -1.89 -22.83
N MET A 273 -14.09 -1.70 -23.08
CA MET A 273 -13.60 -0.72 -24.05
C MET A 273 -14.09 -1.01 -25.47
N MET A 274 -14.22 -2.29 -25.85
CA MET A 274 -14.81 -2.70 -27.13
C MET A 274 -16.30 -2.35 -27.22
N GLU A 275 -17.08 -2.58 -26.16
CA GLU A 275 -18.51 -2.20 -26.11
C GLU A 275 -18.70 -0.68 -26.22
N MET A 276 -17.86 0.10 -25.54
CA MET A 276 -17.85 1.56 -25.65
C MET A 276 -17.45 2.04 -27.06
N THR A 277 -16.51 1.35 -27.70
CA THR A 277 -16.08 1.66 -29.07
C THR A 277 -17.20 1.34 -30.08
N ASP A 278 -17.90 0.22 -29.92
CA ASP A 278 -19.04 -0.14 -30.76
C ASP A 278 -20.24 0.79 -30.59
N PHE A 279 -20.45 1.31 -29.37
CA PHE A 279 -21.45 2.36 -29.12
C PHE A 279 -21.23 3.59 -30.01
N THR A 280 -19.97 4.03 -30.19
CA THR A 280 -19.65 5.18 -31.07
C THR A 280 -20.00 4.95 -32.53
N ARG A 281 -20.11 3.68 -32.94
CA ARG A 281 -20.49 3.27 -34.30
C ARG A 281 -22.00 3.07 -34.45
N GLY A 282 -22.76 3.30 -33.38
CA GLY A 282 -24.21 3.03 -33.31
C GLY A 282 -24.54 1.54 -33.24
N LYS A 283 -23.61 0.70 -32.77
CA LYS A 283 -23.76 -0.76 -32.62
C LYS A 283 -23.44 -1.17 -31.18
N GLY A 284 -23.43 -2.48 -30.90
CA GLY A 284 -23.06 -2.99 -29.58
C GLY A 284 -24.20 -2.94 -28.54
N PRO A 285 -23.93 -3.40 -27.31
CA PRO A 285 -24.94 -3.63 -26.28
C PRO A 285 -25.40 -2.35 -25.55
N LEU A 286 -24.56 -1.33 -25.46
CA LEU A 286 -24.86 -0.07 -24.78
C LEU A 286 -25.89 0.74 -25.58
N LYS A 287 -26.96 1.22 -24.94
CA LYS A 287 -28.08 1.90 -25.62
C LYS A 287 -28.08 3.40 -25.37
N ASN A 288 -27.76 3.80 -24.14
CA ASN A 288 -27.91 5.18 -23.67
C ASN A 288 -26.60 5.72 -23.06
N THR A 289 -26.55 7.04 -22.86
CA THR A 289 -25.40 7.71 -22.22
C THR A 289 -25.15 7.17 -20.80
N SER A 290 -26.20 6.78 -20.07
CA SER A 290 -26.08 6.14 -18.75
C SER A 290 -25.26 4.84 -18.82
N ASP A 291 -25.50 3.99 -19.84
CA ASP A 291 -24.76 2.74 -20.03
C ASP A 291 -23.28 3.00 -20.29
N VAL A 292 -22.95 4.04 -21.06
CA VAL A 292 -21.57 4.45 -21.35
C VAL A 292 -20.87 4.98 -20.10
N ILE A 293 -21.58 5.76 -19.26
CA ILE A 293 -21.05 6.23 -17.97
C ILE A 293 -20.78 5.04 -17.05
N ASN A 294 -21.69 4.07 -16.98
CA ASN A 294 -21.52 2.87 -16.17
C ASN A 294 -20.38 1.98 -16.69
N ALA A 295 -20.23 1.85 -18.01
CA ALA A 295 -19.09 1.15 -18.62
C ALA A 295 -17.75 1.83 -18.25
N ALA A 296 -17.69 3.17 -18.30
CA ALA A 296 -16.51 3.92 -17.88
C ALA A 296 -16.18 3.72 -16.39
N LYS A 297 -17.20 3.71 -15.51
CA LYS A 297 -17.04 3.39 -14.08
C LYS A 297 -16.46 1.99 -13.88
N LYS A 298 -16.98 0.98 -14.57
CA LYS A 298 -16.48 -0.41 -14.51
C LYS A 298 -15.01 -0.51 -14.93
N ILE A 299 -14.59 0.22 -15.97
CA ILE A 299 -13.17 0.28 -16.38
C ILE A 299 -12.33 0.94 -15.28
N ALA A 300 -12.80 2.05 -14.71
CA ALA A 300 -12.08 2.75 -13.65
C ALA A 300 -11.90 1.87 -12.40
N GLU A 301 -12.96 1.14 -12.00
CA GLU A 301 -12.91 0.16 -10.93
C GLU A 301 -11.89 -0.93 -11.23
N ALA A 302 -11.97 -1.59 -12.39
CA ALA A 302 -11.03 -2.63 -12.83
C ALA A 302 -9.58 -2.11 -12.91
N GLY A 303 -9.37 -0.86 -13.33
CA GLY A 303 -8.06 -0.20 -13.33
C GLY A 303 -7.49 0.00 -11.92
N SER A 304 -8.32 0.46 -10.97
CA SER A 304 -7.96 0.50 -9.55
C SER A 304 -7.63 -0.89 -9.01
N ARG A 305 -8.35 -1.91 -9.50
CA ARG A 305 -8.08 -3.31 -9.13
C ARG A 305 -6.70 -3.79 -9.57
N MET A 306 -6.36 -3.51 -10.81
CA MET A 306 -5.08 -3.86 -11.41
C MET A 306 -3.91 -3.12 -10.73
N ASP A 307 -4.08 -1.84 -10.41
CA ASP A 307 -3.08 -1.03 -9.72
C ASP A 307 -2.74 -1.59 -8.32
N LYS A 308 -3.75 -2.00 -7.54
CA LYS A 308 -3.51 -2.65 -6.23
C LYS A 308 -2.66 -3.93 -6.36
N LEU A 309 -2.97 -4.76 -7.35
CA LEU A 309 -2.21 -6.00 -7.60
C LEU A 309 -0.78 -5.69 -8.05
N ALA A 310 -0.59 -4.71 -8.94
CA ALA A 310 0.72 -4.28 -9.40
C ALA A 310 1.59 -3.75 -8.25
N ARG A 311 1.02 -2.96 -7.33
CA ARG A 311 1.73 -2.48 -6.13
C ARG A 311 2.11 -3.62 -5.19
N ALA A 312 1.22 -4.56 -4.94
CA ALA A 312 1.52 -5.73 -4.11
C ALA A 312 2.68 -6.57 -4.68
N VAL A 313 2.76 -6.71 -6.00
CA VAL A 313 3.90 -7.37 -6.67
C VAL A 313 5.18 -6.54 -6.52
N ALA A 314 5.10 -5.21 -6.63
CA ALA A 314 6.25 -4.33 -6.44
C ALA A 314 6.79 -4.38 -5.00
N ASP A 315 5.92 -4.34 -3.99
CA ASP A 315 6.30 -4.38 -2.57
C ASP A 315 7.00 -5.70 -2.20
N GLN A 316 6.61 -6.82 -2.82
CA GLN A 316 7.29 -8.11 -2.64
C GLN A 316 8.72 -8.12 -3.21
N LEU A 317 8.99 -7.36 -4.28
CA LEU A 317 10.34 -7.24 -4.84
C LEU A 317 11.27 -6.47 -3.90
N ASP A 318 10.77 -5.46 -3.19
CA ASP A 318 11.55 -4.72 -2.19
C ASP A 318 11.86 -5.57 -0.94
N SER A 319 10.97 -6.49 -0.58
CA SER A 319 11.24 -7.50 0.45
C SER A 319 12.33 -8.50 0.02
N ALA A 320 12.33 -8.94 -1.24
CA ALA A 320 13.36 -9.85 -1.77
C ALA A 320 14.74 -9.17 -1.85
N THR A 321 14.80 -7.90 -2.27
CA THR A 321 16.08 -7.16 -2.32
C THR A 321 16.67 -6.90 -0.93
N SER A 322 15.82 -6.57 0.06
CA SER A 322 16.25 -6.43 1.45
C SER A 322 16.74 -7.76 2.06
N LEU A 323 16.09 -8.88 1.75
CA LEU A 323 16.55 -10.21 2.16
C LEU A 323 17.93 -10.56 1.57
N ILE A 324 18.15 -10.28 0.28
CA ILE A 324 19.46 -10.48 -0.37
C ILE A 324 20.54 -9.60 0.28
N GLN A 325 20.20 -8.36 0.62
CA GLN A 325 21.14 -7.45 1.27
C GLN A 325 21.48 -7.89 2.71
N ALA A 326 20.50 -8.41 3.47
CA ALA A 326 20.73 -8.99 4.79
C ALA A 326 21.65 -10.23 4.70
N ALA A 327 21.41 -11.12 3.73
CA ALA A 327 22.26 -12.28 3.50
C ALA A 327 23.70 -11.89 3.14
N LYS A 328 23.89 -10.85 2.31
CA LYS A 328 25.21 -10.31 1.97
C LYS A 328 25.93 -9.74 3.19
N ASN A 329 25.23 -9.00 4.05
CA ASN A 329 25.79 -8.45 5.28
C ASN A 329 26.25 -9.57 6.24
N LEU A 330 25.41 -10.60 6.40
CA LEU A 330 25.75 -11.79 7.20
C LEU A 330 27.00 -12.49 6.67
N MET A 331 27.09 -12.73 5.36
CA MET A 331 28.25 -13.36 4.74
C MET A 331 29.55 -12.56 4.97
N ASN A 332 29.49 -11.23 4.91
CA ASN A 332 30.65 -10.38 5.23
C ASN A 332 31.06 -10.51 6.70
N ALA A 333 30.09 -10.54 7.63
CA ALA A 333 30.37 -10.73 9.05
C ALA A 333 31.02 -12.09 9.32
N VAL A 334 30.52 -13.17 8.71
CA VAL A 334 31.12 -14.52 8.81
C VAL A 334 32.58 -14.51 8.36
N VAL A 335 32.87 -13.87 7.20
CA VAL A 335 34.25 -13.78 6.69
C VAL A 335 35.17 -13.02 7.65
N LEU A 336 34.71 -11.91 8.22
CA LEU A 336 35.49 -11.13 9.18
C LEU A 336 35.76 -11.92 10.47
N THR A 337 34.75 -12.62 10.99
CA THR A 337 34.89 -13.47 12.18
C THR A 337 35.92 -14.58 11.94
N VAL A 338 35.86 -15.29 10.81
CA VAL A 338 36.85 -16.32 10.46
C VAL A 338 38.26 -15.75 10.40
N LYS A 339 38.44 -14.56 9.78
CA LYS A 339 39.74 -13.88 9.74
C LYS A 339 40.24 -13.49 11.13
N ALA A 340 39.37 -12.93 11.98
CA ALA A 340 39.71 -12.54 13.34
C ALA A 340 40.09 -13.75 14.20
N SER A 341 39.34 -14.86 14.09
CA SER A 341 39.64 -16.13 14.78
C SER A 341 40.99 -16.71 14.36
N TYR A 342 41.36 -16.66 13.08
CA TYR A 342 42.68 -17.07 12.61
C TYR A 342 43.81 -16.20 13.19
N VAL A 343 43.63 -14.87 13.20
CA VAL A 343 44.63 -13.93 13.77
C VAL A 343 44.77 -14.12 15.27
N ALA A 344 43.67 -14.31 15.99
CA ALA A 344 43.69 -14.59 17.42
C ALA A 344 44.42 -15.92 17.72
N SER A 345 44.09 -16.98 16.97
CA SER A 345 44.71 -18.30 17.10
C SER A 345 46.23 -18.26 16.89
N THR A 346 46.69 -17.55 15.85
CA THR A 346 48.13 -17.43 15.54
C THR A 346 48.90 -16.56 16.55
N LYS A 347 48.28 -15.47 17.06
CA LYS A 347 48.88 -14.67 18.14
C LYS A 347 48.97 -15.44 19.45
N TYR A 348 47.93 -16.18 19.83
CA TYR A 348 47.92 -17.00 21.03
C TYR A 348 49.02 -18.07 20.98
N GLN A 349 49.22 -18.69 19.81
CA GLN A 349 50.29 -19.65 19.56
C GLN A 349 51.70 -19.06 19.69
N LYS A 350 51.87 -17.80 19.28
CA LYS A 350 53.13 -17.07 19.40
C LYS A 350 53.47 -16.70 20.85
N VAL A 351 52.46 -16.45 21.69
CA VAL A 351 52.65 -15.99 23.08
C VAL A 351 52.81 -17.17 24.06
N TYR A 352 52.04 -18.24 23.90
CA TYR A 352 51.98 -19.34 24.88
C TYR A 352 52.63 -20.64 24.41
N GLY A 353 53.25 -20.63 23.22
CA GLY A 353 53.90 -21.81 22.62
C GLY A 353 52.91 -22.75 21.93
N THR A 354 53.43 -23.54 21.00
CA THR A 354 52.66 -24.47 20.13
C THR A 354 51.84 -25.50 20.90
N ALA A 355 52.28 -25.91 22.10
CA ALA A 355 51.58 -26.90 22.91
C ALA A 355 50.31 -26.37 23.60
N ALA A 356 50.19 -25.05 23.81
CA ALA A 356 49.06 -24.43 24.51
C ALA A 356 47.83 -24.18 23.61
N VAL A 357 47.95 -24.35 22.29
CA VAL A 357 46.92 -23.96 21.30
C VAL A 357 46.34 -25.15 20.54
N ASN A 358 46.78 -26.37 20.84
CA ASN A 358 46.20 -27.60 20.30
C ASN A 358 44.83 -27.86 20.94
N SER A 359 43.83 -27.06 20.55
CA SER A 359 42.43 -27.41 20.72
C SER A 359 42.10 -28.52 19.71
N PRO A 360 41.48 -29.64 20.12
CA PRO A 360 41.13 -30.75 19.22
C PRO A 360 40.05 -30.39 18.18
N VAL A 361 39.51 -29.16 18.22
CA VAL A 361 38.31 -28.78 17.47
C VAL A 361 38.62 -27.97 16.19
N VAL A 362 39.72 -27.22 16.11
CA VAL A 362 40.00 -26.32 14.96
C VAL A 362 41.48 -26.34 14.56
N SER A 363 41.77 -26.69 13.30
CA SER A 363 43.11 -26.60 12.70
C SER A 363 43.10 -25.75 11.42
N TRP A 364 43.95 -24.73 11.35
CA TRP A 364 44.04 -23.84 10.19
C TRP A 364 45.07 -24.37 9.18
N LYS A 365 44.62 -24.75 7.98
CA LYS A 365 45.49 -25.15 6.86
C LYS A 365 45.24 -24.24 5.67
N MET A 366 46.28 -23.53 5.21
CA MET A 366 46.18 -22.70 4.01
C MET A 366 46.19 -23.58 2.76
N LYS A 367 45.17 -23.43 1.92
CA LYS A 367 45.18 -24.01 0.58
C LYS A 367 46.07 -23.16 -0.34
N ALA A 368 46.86 -23.80 -1.20
CA ALA A 368 47.65 -23.09 -2.20
C ALA A 368 46.74 -22.25 -3.12
N PRO A 369 47.05 -20.98 -3.38
CA PRO A 369 46.23 -20.12 -4.22
C PRO A 369 46.22 -20.65 -5.67
N GLU A 370 45.05 -20.62 -6.30
CA GLU A 370 44.92 -21.02 -7.70
C GLU A 370 45.62 -20.00 -8.62
N LYS A 371 46.25 -20.50 -9.68
CA LYS A 371 46.93 -19.66 -10.67
C LYS A 371 45.88 -18.82 -11.40
N LYS A 372 45.97 -17.49 -11.27
CA LYS A 372 45.13 -16.58 -12.05
C LYS A 372 45.61 -16.58 -13.52
N PRO A 373 44.70 -16.72 -14.50
CA PRO A 373 45.07 -16.59 -15.90
C PRO A 373 45.54 -15.17 -16.19
N LEU A 374 46.69 -15.03 -16.84
CA LEU A 374 47.29 -13.73 -17.21
C LEU A 374 46.50 -13.00 -18.31
N VAL A 375 45.61 -13.70 -19.02
CA VAL A 375 44.77 -13.14 -20.09
C VAL A 375 43.33 -13.58 -19.85
N LYS A 376 42.41 -12.62 -19.72
CA LYS A 376 40.97 -12.89 -19.74
C LYS A 376 40.58 -13.29 -21.17
N ARG A 377 40.11 -14.52 -21.38
CA ARG A 377 39.32 -14.84 -22.58
C ARG A 377 37.91 -14.30 -22.33
N GLU A 378 37.52 -13.25 -23.04
CA GLU A 378 36.14 -12.75 -23.02
C GLU A 378 35.20 -13.83 -23.55
N LYS A 379 34.05 -14.00 -22.89
CA LYS A 379 33.00 -14.93 -23.34
C LYS A 379 32.11 -14.24 -24.38
N PRO A 380 31.52 -14.98 -25.34
CA PRO A 380 30.70 -14.41 -26.42
C PRO A 380 29.48 -13.59 -25.96
N GLU A 381 29.02 -13.78 -24.72
CA GLU A 381 27.82 -13.14 -24.17
C GLU A 381 28.00 -11.65 -23.85
N GLU A 382 29.23 -11.14 -23.74
CA GLU A 382 29.50 -9.72 -23.46
C GLU A 382 29.32 -8.81 -24.71
N PHE A 383 29.02 -9.37 -25.88
CA PHE A 383 28.84 -8.60 -27.12
C PHE A 383 27.51 -7.85 -27.23
N GLN A 384 26.45 -8.26 -26.53
CA GLN A 384 25.10 -7.76 -26.81
C GLN A 384 24.73 -6.43 -26.12
N THR A 385 25.43 -6.00 -25.07
CA THR A 385 25.00 -4.84 -24.25
C THR A 385 25.83 -3.57 -24.44
N ARG A 386 26.74 -3.52 -25.43
CA ARG A 386 27.60 -2.34 -25.65
C ARG A 386 27.52 -1.74 -27.05
N VAL A 387 26.32 -1.48 -27.54
CA VAL A 387 26.12 -0.49 -28.62
C VAL A 387 25.93 0.90 -27.99
N ARG A 388 27.04 1.59 -27.69
CA ARG A 388 27.00 3.03 -27.37
C ARG A 388 26.87 3.82 -28.68
N ARG A 389 25.82 4.66 -28.78
CA ARG A 389 25.61 5.69 -29.82
C ARG A 389 26.93 6.41 -30.12
N GLY A 390 27.36 6.37 -31.39
CA GLY A 390 28.53 7.08 -31.88
C GLY A 390 28.32 8.59 -31.85
N SER A 391 29.22 9.30 -31.15
CA SER A 391 29.36 10.76 -31.26
C SER A 391 30.11 11.09 -32.56
N GLN A 392 29.60 12.06 -33.32
CA GLN A 392 30.14 12.46 -34.62
C GLN A 392 31.60 12.91 -34.51
N LYS A 393 32.47 12.36 -35.38
CA LYS A 393 33.88 12.73 -35.49
C LYS A 393 34.02 14.19 -35.95
N LYS A 394 34.53 15.07 -35.07
CA LYS A 394 35.11 16.36 -35.51
C LYS A 394 36.45 16.07 -36.18
N HIS A 395 36.59 16.45 -37.45
CA HIS A 395 37.82 16.32 -38.22
C HIS A 395 38.75 17.50 -37.88
N ILE A 396 39.80 17.25 -37.11
CA ILE A 396 40.84 18.25 -36.78
C ILE A 396 42.04 17.98 -37.70
N SER A 397 42.50 19.01 -38.41
CA SER A 397 43.66 18.93 -39.31
C SER A 397 44.95 18.73 -38.51
N PRO A 398 45.80 17.74 -38.84
CA PRO A 398 47.04 17.44 -38.10
C PRO A 398 48.04 18.61 -38.02
N VAL A 399 47.97 19.56 -38.94
CA VAL A 399 48.90 20.71 -39.00
C VAL A 399 48.61 21.73 -37.89
N GLN A 400 47.35 21.88 -37.46
CA GLN A 400 46.99 22.78 -36.35
C GLN A 400 47.37 22.21 -34.97
N ALA A 401 47.35 20.88 -34.81
CA ALA A 401 47.77 20.24 -33.57
C ALA A 401 49.30 20.28 -33.35
N LEU A 402 50.09 20.45 -34.42
CA LEU A 402 51.55 20.50 -34.37
C LEU A 402 52.12 21.92 -34.20
N SER A 403 51.33 22.97 -34.45
CA SER A 403 51.73 24.37 -34.20
C SER A 403 51.71 24.75 -32.71
N GLU A 404 50.99 24.01 -31.87
CA GLU A 404 50.90 24.28 -30.42
C GLU A 404 52.10 23.74 -29.61
N PHE A 405 53.03 23.00 -30.23
CA PHE A 405 54.14 22.34 -29.51
C PHE A 405 55.54 22.93 -29.76
N LYS A 406 55.66 24.11 -30.40
CA LYS A 406 56.95 24.80 -30.59
C LYS A 406 56.94 26.23 -30.08
N ALA A 407 57.12 26.38 -28.77
CA ALA A 407 57.74 27.57 -28.17
C ALA A 407 58.10 27.29 -26.70
N MET A 408 59.19 26.57 -26.47
CA MET A 408 60.00 26.74 -25.25
C MET A 408 61.34 26.04 -25.45
N ASP A 409 62.27 26.76 -26.09
CA ASP A 409 63.71 26.57 -25.95
C ASP A 409 64.43 27.78 -26.55
N SER A 410 64.78 28.78 -25.73
CA SER A 410 66.07 29.49 -25.82
C SER A 410 66.33 30.34 -24.57
N PHE A 411 67.42 29.96 -23.87
CA PHE A 411 68.35 30.73 -23.02
C PHE A 411 67.90 31.48 -21.77
#